data_AF-A0A4D8XSY2-F1
#
_entry.id   AF-A0A4D8XSY2-F1
#
_cell.length_a   1.000
_cell.length_b   1.000
_cell.length_c   1.000
_cell.angle_alpha   90.00
_cell.angle_beta   90.00
_cell.angle_gamma   90.00
#
_symmetry.space_group_name_H-M   'P 1'
#
loop_
_entity.id
_entity.type
_entity.pdbx_description
1 polymer ?
#
loop_
_entity_poly.entity_id
_entity_poly.type
_entity_poly.pdbx_seq_one_letter_code
_entity_poly.pdbx_strand_id
1 'polypeptide(L)'
;MLKYYECEDSCDPRRFPSTSTYKLFVFKDSAVVQTIDLSARSYYRLGRDDKINHIPLLHESISSQHAVLQYRLRDSQCRLYLMDLDSVNGTKINGDIEMDGKRFYE
;
A
#
# COMPACT_ATOMS: atom_id res chain seq x y z
N MET A 1 -11.17 9.43 -11.84
CA MET A 1 -10.43 10.40 -11.01
C MET A 1 -9.65 9.65 -9.94
N LEU A 2 -8.40 10.03 -9.67
CA LEU A 2 -7.60 9.38 -8.62
C LEU A 2 -8.04 9.86 -7.23
N LYS A 3 -8.09 8.95 -6.26
CA LYS A 3 -8.44 9.21 -4.85
C LYS A 3 -7.24 9.63 -3.99
N TYR A 4 -6.03 9.46 -4.50
CA TYR A 4 -4.78 9.63 -3.74
C TYR A 4 -3.76 10.46 -4.51
N TYR A 5 -3.08 11.33 -3.77
CA TYR A 5 -1.90 12.08 -4.18
C TYR A 5 -0.84 11.88 -3.11
N GLU A 6 0.43 11.86 -3.53
CA GLU A 6 1.55 11.70 -2.60
C GLU A 6 1.54 12.81 -1.54
N CYS A 7 1.90 12.45 -0.31
CA CYS A 7 2.07 13.40 0.78
C CYS A 7 3.39 14.18 0.66
N GLU A 8 3.47 15.33 1.32
CA GLU A 8 4.66 16.20 1.29
C GLU A 8 5.92 15.50 1.83
N ASP A 9 5.73 14.56 2.76
CA ASP A 9 6.80 13.76 3.34
C ASP A 9 7.09 12.46 2.56
N SER A 10 6.63 12.33 1.32
CA SER A 10 6.93 11.19 0.45
C SER A 10 8.45 11.02 0.24
N CYS A 11 8.92 9.78 0.29
CA CYS A 11 10.31 9.43 -0.04
C CYS A 11 10.41 8.33 -1.10
N ASP A 12 11.41 8.44 -1.96
CA ASP A 12 11.77 7.39 -2.92
C ASP A 12 12.79 6.45 -2.25
N PRO A 13 12.43 5.20 -1.89
CA PRO A 13 13.30 4.31 -1.13
C PRO A 13 14.65 4.05 -1.83
N ARG A 14 14.73 4.24 -3.16
CA ARG A 14 15.98 4.10 -3.93
C ARG A 14 17.02 5.17 -3.62
N ARG A 15 16.60 6.31 -3.07
CA ARG A 15 17.48 7.45 -2.72
C ARG A 15 17.91 7.44 -1.25
N PHE A 16 17.39 6.51 -0.44
CA PHE A 16 17.65 6.42 0.98
C PHE A 16 18.31 5.08 1.32
N PRO A 17 19.65 5.02 1.41
CA PRO A 17 20.39 3.77 1.60
C PRO A 17 20.13 3.09 2.96
N SER A 18 19.59 3.82 3.95
CA SER A 18 19.14 3.29 5.24
C SER A 18 17.76 2.64 5.22
N THR A 19 17.07 2.65 4.07
CA THR A 19 15.72 2.09 3.94
C THR A 19 15.77 0.57 3.90
N SER A 20 14.97 -0.09 4.73
CA SER A 20 14.73 -1.52 4.59
C SER A 20 14.10 -1.82 3.22
N THR A 21 14.56 -2.89 2.57
CA THR A 21 13.92 -3.37 1.34
C THR A 21 12.64 -4.11 1.70
N TYR A 22 11.51 -3.73 1.11
CA TYR A 22 10.23 -4.39 1.36
C TYR A 22 9.78 -5.23 0.18
N LYS A 23 9.18 -6.38 0.49
CA LYS A 23 8.46 -7.23 -0.46
C LYS A 23 7.07 -7.51 0.09
N LEU A 24 6.07 -7.48 -0.78
CA LEU A 24 4.71 -7.89 -0.44
C LEU A 24 4.48 -9.33 -0.91
N PHE A 25 4.13 -10.21 0.01
CA PHE A 25 3.76 -11.59 -0.27
C PHE A 25 2.23 -11.70 -0.30
N VAL A 26 1.69 -12.20 -1.40
CA VAL A 26 0.25 -12.46 -1.55
C VAL A 26 0.02 -13.94 -1.31
N PHE A 27 -0.84 -14.25 -0.36
CA PHE A 27 -1.20 -15.62 0.00
C PHE A 27 -2.60 -15.98 -0.50
N LYS A 28 -2.76 -17.22 -0.92
CA LYS A 28 -4.06 -17.88 -1.15
C LYS A 28 -3.97 -19.30 -0.61
N ASP A 29 -4.92 -19.70 0.25
CA ASP A 29 -4.96 -21.04 0.86
C ASP A 29 -3.61 -21.46 1.46
N SER A 30 -2.96 -20.55 2.18
CA SER A 30 -1.63 -20.71 2.80
C SER A 30 -0.43 -20.84 1.84
N ALA A 31 -0.63 -20.72 0.53
CA ALA A 31 0.43 -20.69 -0.46
C ALA A 31 0.73 -19.26 -0.93
N VAL A 32 2.01 -18.93 -1.12
CA VAL A 32 2.41 -17.66 -1.76
C VAL A 32 2.11 -17.77 -3.26
N VAL A 33 1.16 -16.97 -3.74
CA VAL A 33 0.78 -16.92 -5.17
C VAL A 33 1.47 -15.80 -5.92
N GLN A 34 1.96 -14.78 -5.21
CA GLN A 34 2.68 -13.67 -5.80
C GLN A 34 3.66 -13.06 -4.79
N THR A 35 4.80 -12.59 -5.28
CA THR A 35 5.73 -11.75 -4.52
C THR A 35 5.97 -10.48 -5.32
N ILE A 36 5.76 -9.33 -4.70
CA ILE A 36 5.86 -8.02 -5.34
C ILE A 36 6.99 -7.25 -4.66
N ASP A 37 7.96 -6.79 -5.45
CA ASP A 37 9.01 -5.90 -4.96
C ASP A 37 8.46 -4.47 -4.80
N LEU A 38 8.66 -3.89 -3.62
CA LEU A 38 8.21 -2.53 -3.31
C LEU A 38 9.33 -1.49 -3.42
N SER A 39 10.51 -1.85 -3.93
CA SER A 39 11.66 -0.95 -4.03
C SER A 39 11.59 0.14 -5.13
N ALA A 40 10.71 -0.01 -6.12
CA ALA A 40 10.79 0.76 -7.36
C ALA A 40 10.09 2.13 -7.35
N ARG A 41 9.22 2.40 -6.36
CA ARG A 41 8.31 3.57 -6.32
C ARG A 41 8.20 4.12 -4.90
N SER A 42 7.89 5.40 -4.78
CA SER A 42 7.52 6.02 -3.50
C SER A 42 6.17 5.55 -2.97
N TYR A 43 5.28 5.02 -3.83
CA TYR A 43 4.00 4.47 -3.40
C TYR A 43 3.38 3.45 -4.36
N TYR A 44 2.46 2.64 -3.83
CA TYR A 44 1.72 1.61 -4.55
C TYR A 44 0.24 1.73 -4.22
N ARG A 45 -0.58 2.01 -5.24
CA ARG A 45 -2.04 1.93 -5.11
C ARG A 45 -2.50 0.50 -5.30
N LEU A 46 -3.38 0.06 -4.41
CA LEU A 46 -4.03 -1.24 -4.43
C LEU A 46 -5.53 -1.07 -4.70
N GLY A 47 -6.08 -1.91 -5.57
CA GLY A 47 -7.50 -1.86 -5.90
C GLY A 47 -7.88 -2.75 -7.06
N ARG A 48 -9.18 -2.83 -7.34
CA ARG A 48 -9.74 -3.74 -8.34
C ARG A 48 -9.53 -3.30 -9.80
N ASP A 49 -9.38 -1.99 -10.03
CA ASP A 49 -9.20 -1.44 -11.39
C ASP A 49 -7.71 -1.51 -11.80
N ASP A 50 -7.39 -2.41 -12.73
CA ASP A 50 -6.04 -2.69 -13.20
C ASP A 50 -5.42 -1.56 -14.03
N LYS A 51 -6.22 -0.61 -14.52
CA LYS A 51 -5.72 0.53 -15.32
C LYS A 51 -5.14 1.64 -14.46
N ILE A 52 -5.54 1.72 -13.18
CA ILE A 52 -5.19 2.84 -12.29
C ILE A 52 -4.33 2.42 -11.09
N ASN A 53 -4.39 1.16 -10.69
CA ASN A 53 -3.66 0.63 -9.54
C ASN A 53 -2.30 0.08 -9.97
N HIS A 54 -1.30 0.28 -9.11
CA HIS A 54 0.02 -0.33 -9.32
C HIS A 54 -0.02 -1.83 -8.98
N ILE A 55 -0.85 -2.21 -8.00
CA ILE A 55 -1.07 -3.59 -7.57
C ILE A 55 -2.56 -3.91 -7.75
N PRO A 56 -2.95 -4.55 -8.86
CA PRO A 56 -4.33 -4.94 -9.09
C PRO A 56 -4.73 -6.10 -8.18
N LEU A 57 -5.89 -5.98 -7.53
CA LEU A 57 -6.47 -7.01 -6.66
C LEU A 57 -7.86 -7.38 -7.19
N LEU A 58 -7.93 -8.46 -7.97
CA LEU A 58 -9.11 -8.86 -8.76
C LEU A 58 -10.15 -9.63 -7.93
N HIS A 59 -10.63 -9.03 -6.85
CA HIS A 59 -11.69 -9.61 -6.02
C HIS A 59 -12.86 -8.62 -5.87
N GLU A 60 -14.09 -9.10 -5.92
CA GLU A 60 -15.30 -8.26 -5.97
C GLU A 60 -15.52 -7.41 -4.71
N SER A 61 -15.05 -7.88 -3.56
CA SER A 61 -15.10 -7.12 -2.31
C SER A 61 -14.12 -5.93 -2.28
N ILE A 62 -13.22 -5.81 -3.27
CA ILE A 62 -12.21 -4.77 -3.30
C ILE A 62 -12.71 -3.57 -4.10
N SER A 63 -12.53 -2.39 -3.52
CA SER A 63 -12.88 -1.12 -4.16
C SER A 63 -11.99 -0.84 -5.37
N SER A 64 -12.49 -0.06 -6.35
CA SER A 64 -11.71 0.30 -7.55
C SER A 64 -10.35 0.91 -7.18
N GLN A 65 -10.30 1.84 -6.22
CA GLN A 65 -9.10 2.27 -5.49
C GLN A 65 -9.37 2.01 -4.01
N HIS A 66 -8.62 1.09 -3.39
CA HIS A 66 -8.93 0.54 -2.08
C HIS A 66 -7.98 1.06 -1.01
N ALA A 67 -6.67 0.93 -1.21
CA ALA A 67 -5.66 1.34 -0.25
C ALA A 67 -4.38 1.81 -0.96
N VAL A 68 -3.47 2.43 -0.20
CA VAL A 68 -2.12 2.76 -0.66
C VAL A 68 -1.07 2.29 0.32
N LEU A 69 0.03 1.80 -0.22
CA LEU A 69 1.30 1.71 0.48
C LEU A 69 2.12 2.94 0.10
N GLN A 70 2.56 3.74 1.07
CA GLN A 70 3.29 4.99 0.85
C GLN A 70 4.57 5.00 1.68
N TYR A 71 5.71 5.23 1.01
CA TYR A 71 6.97 5.50 1.67
C TYR A 71 7.03 6.94 2.16
N ARG A 72 7.33 7.14 3.44
CA ARG A 72 7.38 8.48 4.06
C ARG A 72 8.69 8.66 4.81
N LEU A 73 9.24 9.87 4.72
CA LEU A 73 10.41 10.27 5.49
C LEU A 73 9.98 10.69 6.90
N ARG A 74 10.40 9.90 7.88
CA ARG A 74 10.16 10.13 9.31
C ARG A 74 11.44 9.90 10.08
N ASP A 75 11.82 10.86 10.91
CA ASP A 75 13.04 10.80 11.73
C ASP A 75 14.30 10.42 10.91
N SER A 76 14.42 10.99 9.71
CA SER A 76 15.49 10.69 8.73
C SER A 76 15.53 9.25 8.20
N GLN A 77 14.44 8.50 8.37
CA GLN A 77 14.26 7.15 7.83
C GLN A 77 13.09 7.11 6.86
N CYS A 78 13.27 6.45 5.73
CA CYS A 78 12.19 6.20 4.79
C CYS A 78 11.48 4.91 5.19
N ARG A 79 10.21 5.02 5.60
CA ARG A 79 9.40 3.90 6.14
C ARG A 79 8.13 3.73 5.34
N LEU A 80 7.61 2.51 5.27
CA LEU A 80 6.40 2.18 4.53
C LEU A 80 5.17 2.27 5.43
N TYR A 81 4.12 2.93 4.95
CA TYR A 81 2.84 3.08 5.64
C TYR A 81 1.69 2.57 4.78
N LEU A 82 0.67 2.01 5.40
CA LEU A 82 -0.60 1.64 4.78
C LEU A 82 -1.68 2.68 5.10
N MET A 83 -2.52 3.01 4.12
CA MET A 83 -3.70 3.87 4.30
C MET A 83 -4.87 3.34 3.47
N ASP A 84 -6.03 3.23 4.10
CA ASP A 84 -7.30 2.95 3.41
C ASP A 84 -7.81 4.22 2.70
N LEU A 85 -8.32 4.07 1.48
CA LEU A 85 -8.82 5.17 0.63
C LEU A 85 -10.35 5.33 0.70
N ASP A 86 -10.92 5.21 1.89
CA ASP A 86 -12.36 5.12 2.12
C ASP A 86 -12.96 4.02 1.25
N SER A 87 -12.45 2.81 1.47
CA SER A 87 -12.92 1.65 0.75
C SER A 87 -14.24 1.15 1.32
N VAL A 88 -15.07 0.54 0.47
CA VAL A 88 -16.44 0.14 0.85
C VAL A 88 -16.45 -0.90 1.98
N ASN A 89 -15.49 -1.81 1.99
CA ASN A 89 -15.42 -2.92 2.95
C ASN A 89 -14.30 -2.72 4.00
N GLY A 90 -13.65 -1.56 4.00
CA GLY A 90 -12.51 -1.26 4.86
C GLY A 90 -11.25 -2.08 4.57
N THR A 91 -10.20 -1.76 5.30
CA THR A 91 -8.93 -2.50 5.33
C THR A 91 -8.67 -2.98 6.76
N LYS A 92 -8.18 -4.22 6.92
CA LYS A 92 -7.86 -4.81 8.22
C LYS A 92 -6.39 -5.22 8.33
N ILE A 93 -5.79 -4.96 9.47
CA ILE A 93 -4.43 -5.41 9.83
C ILE A 93 -4.56 -6.64 10.73
N ASN A 94 -3.78 -7.69 10.42
CA ASN A 94 -3.74 -8.96 11.16
C ASN A 94 -5.12 -9.63 11.35
N GLY A 95 -6.08 -9.37 10.46
CA GLY A 95 -7.42 -9.98 10.47
C GLY A 95 -8.46 -9.23 11.32
N ASP A 96 -8.04 -8.56 12.39
CA ASP A 96 -8.96 -8.07 13.43
C ASP A 96 -8.97 -6.55 13.61
N ILE A 97 -7.89 -5.85 13.24
CA ILE A 97 -7.77 -4.40 13.46
C ILE A 97 -8.27 -3.67 12.23
N GLU A 98 -9.45 -3.05 12.33
CA GLU A 98 -9.99 -2.19 11.28
C GLU A 98 -9.27 -0.84 11.26
N MET A 99 -8.92 -0.38 10.05
CA MET A 99 -8.20 0.87 9.84
C MET A 99 -9.18 2.05 9.68
N ASP A 100 -8.81 3.20 10.24
CA ASP A 100 -9.47 4.45 9.94
C ASP A 100 -9.19 4.84 8.47
N GLY A 101 -10.21 5.29 7.76
CA GLY A 101 -10.08 5.87 6.43
C GLY A 101 -9.15 7.09 6.43
N LYS A 102 -8.33 7.23 5.38
CA LYS A 102 -7.44 8.40 5.18
C LYS A 102 -6.44 8.65 6.30
N ARG A 103 -6.06 7.62 7.05
CA ARG A 103 -5.00 7.66 8.06
C ARG A 103 -3.86 6.71 7.69
N PHE A 104 -2.62 7.13 7.95
CA PHE A 104 -1.43 6.30 7.78
C PHE A 104 -1.18 5.43 9.01
N TYR A 105 -0.93 4.14 8.76
CA TYR A 105 -0.52 3.13 9.74
C TYR A 105 0.84 2.57 9.35
N GLU A 106 1.73 2.40 10.32
CA GLU A 106 3.06 1.77 10.14
C GLU A 106 2.98 0.27 10.37
#